data_AF-C7NP06-F1
#
_entry.id   AF-C7NP06-F1
#
_cell.length_a   1.000
_cell.length_b   1.000
_cell.length_c   1.000
_cell.angle_alpha   90.00
_cell.angle_beta   90.00
_cell.angle_gamma   90.00
#
_symmetry.space_group_name_H-M   'P 1'
#
loop_
_entity.id
_entity.type
_entity.pdbx_description
1 polymer ?
#
loop_
_entity_poly.entity_id
_entity_poly.type
_entity_poly.pdbx_seq_one_letter_code
_entity_poly.pdbx_strand_id
1 'polypeptide(L)' 'MPIARKASKSCPRCSDDSDVWMFKKEEPKIIKEHYTCETCGHEWTEVRQD' A
#
# COMPACT_ATOMS: atom_id res chain seq x y z
N MET A 1 10.16 6.90 11.79
CA MET A 1 8.82 6.41 11.40
C MET A 1 8.85 6.23 9.89
N PRO A 2 8.51 5.06 9.33
CA PRO A 2 8.41 4.93 7.88
C PRO A 2 7.37 5.94 7.38
N ILE A 3 7.72 6.72 6.36
CA ILE A 3 6.85 7.75 5.82
C ILE A 3 5.81 7.04 4.94
N ALA A 4 4.58 6.94 5.44
CA ALA A 4 3.45 6.53 4.61
C ALA A 4 3.18 7.65 3.59
N ARG A 5 3.01 7.27 2.32
CA ARG A 5 2.65 8.17 1.23
C ARG A 5 1.30 7.81 0.67
N LYS A 6 0.53 8.79 0.20
CA LYS A 6 -0.71 8.55 -0.53
C LYS A 6 -0.37 7.83 -1.85
N ALA A 7 -1.01 6.70 -2.10
CA ALA A 7 -0.80 5.88 -3.28
C ALA A 7 -1.88 6.19 -4.32
N SER A 8 -1.47 6.36 -5.58
CA SER A 8 -2.40 6.53 -6.72
C SER A 8 -3.05 5.21 -7.16
N LYS A 9 -3.26 4.27 -6.22
CA LYS A 9 -3.75 2.92 -6.50
C LYS A 9 -5.14 2.75 -5.93
N SER A 10 -6.06 2.22 -6.73
CA SER A 10 -7.41 1.92 -6.30
C SER A 10 -7.42 0.75 -5.31
N CYS A 11 -8.24 0.85 -4.28
CA CYS A 11 -8.49 -0.24 -3.36
C CYS A 11 -9.11 -1.43 -4.11
N PRO A 12 -8.55 -2.65 -4.03
CA PRO A 12 -9.11 -3.81 -4.72
C PRO A 12 -10.47 -4.23 -4.15
N ARG A 13 -10.87 -3.72 -2.98
CA ARG A 13 -12.13 -4.09 -2.31
C ARG A 13 -13.29 -3.15 -2.62
N CYS A 14 -13.08 -1.84 -2.53
CA CYS A 14 -14.14 -0.84 -2.77
C CYS A 14 -13.97 -0.08 -4.10
N SER A 15 -12.89 -0.34 -4.84
CA SER A 15 -12.51 0.36 -6.08
C SER A 15 -12.26 1.87 -5.92
N ASP A 16 -12.21 2.37 -4.69
CA ASP A 16 -11.88 3.77 -4.39
C ASP A 16 -10.37 3.97 -4.31
N ASP A 17 -9.85 4.99 -5.00
CA ASP A 17 -8.46 5.45 -4.91
C ASP A 17 -8.30 6.73 -4.09
N SER A 18 -9.41 7.29 -3.59
CA SER A 18 -9.44 8.59 -2.93
C SER A 18 -8.56 8.62 -1.69
N ASP A 19 -8.52 7.56 -0.87
CA ASP A 19 -7.74 7.52 0.37
C ASP A 19 -7.01 6.19 0.59
N VAL A 20 -6.18 5.81 -0.39
CA VAL A 20 -5.24 4.71 -0.27
C VAL A 20 -3.86 5.22 0.14
N TRP A 21 -3.35 4.73 1.26
CA TRP A 21 -2.00 4.98 1.76
C TRP A 21 -1.09 3.79 1.47
N MET A 22 0.19 4.06 1.25
CA MET A 22 1.21 3.04 1.08
C MET A 22 2.46 3.36 1.87
N PHE A 23 3.02 2.33 2.50
CA PHE A 23 4.37 2.37 3.05
C PHE A 23 5.23 1.25 2.46
N LYS A 24 6.46 1.60 2.11
CA LYS A 24 7.45 0.66 1.56
C LYS A 24 8.35 0.15 2.68
N LYS A 25 8.57 -1.15 2.73
CA LYS A 25 9.56 -1.81 3.56
C LYS A 25 10.57 -2.51 2.66
N GLU A 26 11.81 -2.03 2.70
CA GLU A 26 12.92 -2.62 1.96
C GLU A 26 13.57 -3.72 2.81
N GLU A 27 13.60 -4.94 2.26
CA GLU A 27 14.32 -6.08 2.82
C GLU A 27 15.41 -6.50 1.82
N PRO A 28 16.49 -7.17 2.25
CA PRO A 28 17.70 -7.39 1.43
C PRO A 28 17.51 -8.15 0.10
N LYS A 29 16.29 -8.63 -0.21
CA LYS A 29 15.95 -9.33 -1.45
C LYS A 29 14.55 -9.01 -1.99
N ILE A 30 13.76 -8.24 -1.25
CA ILE A 30 12.35 -7.98 -1.59
C ILE A 30 11.94 -6.58 -1.15
N ILE A 31 11.06 -5.98 -1.92
CA ILE A 31 10.36 -4.76 -1.58
C ILE A 31 8.95 -5.15 -1.18
N LYS A 32 8.55 -4.87 0.06
CA LYS A 32 7.16 -5.00 0.50
C LYS A 32 6.49 -3.64 0.46
N GLU A 33 5.48 -3.50 -0.38
CA GLU A 33 4.60 -2.32 -0.40
C GLU A 33 3.33 -2.68 0.34
N HIS A 34 3.10 -2.06 1.48
CA HIS A 34 1.91 -2.25 2.28
C HIS A 34 0.94 -1.11 1.98
N TYR A 35 -0.31 -1.45 1.71
CA TYR A 35 -1.36 -0.53 1.34
C TYR A 35 -2.51 -0.58 2.35
N THR A 36 -3.10 0.57 2.64
CA THR A 36 -4.24 0.72 3.54
C THR A 36 -5.23 1.68 2.91
N CYS A 37 -6.48 1.25 2.75
CA CYS A 37 -7.57 2.12 2.30
C CYS A 37 -8.34 2.65 3.50
N GLU A 38 -8.32 3.96 3.72
CA GLU A 38 -9.05 4.61 4.82
C GLU A 38 -10.58 4.62 4.57
N THR A 39 -11.00 4.55 3.31
CA THR A 39 -12.42 4.56 2.94
C THR A 39 -13.16 3.31 3.40
N CYS A 40 -12.54 2.13 3.28
CA CYS A 40 -13.16 0.85 3.64
C CYS A 40 -12.39 0.05 4.70
N GLY A 41 -11.25 0.55 5.17
CA GLY A 41 -10.37 -0.13 6.12
C GLY A 41 -9.68 -1.37 5.54
N HIS A 42 -9.64 -1.54 4.22
CA HIS A 42 -8.98 -2.70 3.62
C HIS A 42 -7.47 -2.50 3.54
N GLU A 43 -6.74 -3.48 4.05
CA GLU A 43 -5.28 -3.51 4.03
C GLU A 43 -4.80 -4.66 3.15
N TRP A 44 -3.81 -4.42 2.32
CA TRP A 44 -3.18 -5.45 1.50
C TRP A 44 -1.69 -5.18 1.33
N THR A 45 -0.92 -6.19 0.95
CA THR A 45 0.53 -6.08 0.77
C THR A 45 0.91 -6.66 -0.57
N GLU A 46 1.73 -5.93 -1.32
CA GLU A 46 2.33 -6.40 -2.55
C GLU A 46 3.83 -6.60 -2.34
N VAL A 47 4.33 -7.73 -2.83
CA VAL A 47 5.76 -8.03 -2.79
C VAL A 47 6.31 -7.85 -4.19
N ARG A 48 7.30 -6.98 -4.33
CA ARG A 48 8.10 -6.85 -5.55
C ARG A 48 9.47 -7.48 -5.33
N GLN A 49 9.86 -8.32 -6.27
CA GLN A 49 11.24 -8.77 -6.43
C GLN A 49 11.82 -7.97 -7.60
N ASP A 50 13.03 -7.45 -7.42
CA ASP A 50 13.84 -6.89 -8.51
C ASP A 50 14.46 -8.05 -9.31
#